data_AF-A0A7V5ZET0-F1
#
_entry.id   AF-A0A7V5ZET0-F1
#
_cell.length_a   1.000
_cell.length_b   1.000
_cell.length_c   1.000
_cell.angle_alpha   90.00
_cell.angle_beta   90.00
_cell.angle_gamma   90.00
#
_symmetry.space_group_name_H-M   'P 1'
#
loop_
_entity.id
_entity.type
_entity.pdbx_description
1 polymer ?
#
loop_
_entity_poly.entity_id
_entity_poly.type
_entity_poly.pdbx_seq_one_letter_code
_entity_poly.pdbx_strand_id
1 'polypeptide(L)'
;MSTPHIVVVGGGITGLAAAYYLQRLQQQAGTSVRLTLIEAQSQLGGKVGTERHDGFLIDTGPDSFLTLKPWALQLCRELGMEGQVVSPTARQFFMLIGGKLHAVPHELVSLVPSRPQALWRASFLSWWGKLRASLEGLVPPARGLEDEPLGAFMRRRFGREFALKFAEPLMAGIHAGHPDRLSMAAVYPLY
;
A
#
# COMPACT_ATOMS: atom_id res chain seq x y z
N MET A 1 -18.01 13.53 -38.65
CA MET A 1 -17.83 13.91 -37.23
C MET A 1 -16.34 13.95 -36.96
N SER A 2 -15.82 14.97 -36.26
CA SER A 2 -14.40 15.06 -35.93
C SER A 2 -14.00 13.97 -34.95
N THR A 3 -12.88 13.28 -35.20
CA THR A 3 -12.31 12.32 -34.26
C THR A 3 -11.98 13.02 -32.94
N PRO A 4 -12.56 12.60 -31.80
CA PRO A 4 -12.21 13.16 -30.49
C PRO A 4 -10.71 13.03 -30.21
N HIS A 5 -10.12 14.04 -29.60
CA HIS A 5 -8.72 14.02 -29.18
C HIS A 5 -8.62 13.98 -27.66
N ILE A 6 -8.05 12.91 -27.12
CA ILE A 6 -7.77 12.75 -25.70
C ILE A 6 -6.27 12.96 -25.48
N VAL A 7 -5.94 13.83 -24.54
CA VAL A 7 -4.57 14.08 -24.10
C VAL A 7 -4.40 13.54 -22.68
N VAL A 8 -3.46 12.63 -22.49
CA VAL A 8 -3.03 12.11 -21.19
C VAL A 8 -1.76 12.85 -20.78
N VAL A 9 -1.79 13.50 -19.62
CA VAL A 9 -0.64 14.25 -19.08
C VAL A 9 -0.01 13.43 -17.96
N GLY A 10 1.26 13.08 -18.13
CA GLY A 10 2.04 12.20 -17.27
C GLY A 10 2.17 10.77 -17.84
N GLY A 11 3.40 10.34 -18.04
CA GLY A 11 3.84 9.01 -18.49
C GLY A 11 4.22 8.05 -17.38
N GLY A 12 3.75 8.28 -16.14
CA GLY A 12 3.81 7.31 -15.05
C GLY A 12 2.78 6.18 -15.21
N ILE A 13 2.79 5.21 -14.29
CA ILE A 13 1.89 4.04 -14.33
C ILE A 13 0.41 4.40 -14.52
N THR A 14 -0.06 5.48 -13.90
CA THR A 14 -1.46 5.96 -14.05
C THR A 14 -1.77 6.40 -15.48
N GLY A 15 -0.90 7.20 -16.09
CA GLY A 15 -1.13 7.69 -17.45
C GLY A 15 -0.92 6.61 -18.50
N LEU A 16 0.07 5.73 -18.31
CA LEU A 16 0.27 4.56 -19.17
C LEU A 16 -0.92 3.60 -19.11
N ALA A 17 -1.44 3.29 -17.93
CA ALA A 17 -2.64 2.47 -17.78
C ALA A 17 -3.87 3.13 -18.42
N ALA A 18 -4.06 4.44 -18.24
CA ALA A 18 -5.15 5.18 -18.87
C ALA A 18 -5.06 5.11 -20.41
N ALA A 19 -3.88 5.35 -20.97
CA ALA A 19 -3.64 5.25 -22.41
C ALA A 19 -3.90 3.83 -22.93
N TYR A 20 -3.41 2.80 -22.23
CA TYR A 20 -3.63 1.39 -22.55
C TYR A 20 -5.12 1.03 -22.59
N TYR A 21 -5.87 1.36 -21.54
CA TYR A 21 -7.29 1.04 -21.47
C TYR A 21 -8.13 1.84 -22.48
N LEU A 22 -7.77 3.10 -22.76
CA LEU A 22 -8.42 3.88 -23.82
C LEU A 22 -8.24 3.24 -25.20
N GLN A 23 -7.03 2.79 -25.53
CA GLN A 23 -6.77 2.08 -26.78
C GLN A 23 -7.57 0.78 -26.89
N ARG A 24 -7.67 0.02 -25.79
CA ARG A 24 -8.45 -1.22 -25.76
C ARG A 24 -9.94 -0.96 -25.96
N LEU A 25 -10.50 0.04 -25.29
CA LEU A 25 -11.90 0.45 -25.46
C LEU A 25 -12.17 0.92 -26.89
N GLN A 26 -11.23 1.64 -27.50
CA GLN A 26 -11.31 2.08 -28.89
C GLN A 26 -11.45 0.87 -29.83
N GLN A 27 -10.59 -0.14 -29.67
CA GLN A 27 -10.61 -1.37 -30.47
C GLN A 27 -11.91 -2.16 -30.29
N GLN A 28 -12.39 -2.29 -29.05
CA GLN A 28 -13.61 -3.03 -28.73
C GLN A 28 -14.88 -2.35 -29.27
N ALA A 29 -14.94 -1.03 -29.19
CA ALA A 29 -16.10 -0.25 -29.64
C ALA A 29 -16.07 0.08 -31.14
N GLY A 30 -14.98 -0.22 -31.85
CA GLY A 30 -14.80 0.20 -33.25
C GLY A 30 -14.81 1.72 -33.43
N THR A 31 -14.49 2.47 -32.39
CA THR A 31 -14.48 3.94 -32.42
C THR A 31 -13.10 4.45 -32.83
N SER A 32 -13.03 5.70 -33.28
CA SER A 32 -11.75 6.36 -33.56
C SER A 32 -11.55 7.49 -32.57
N VAL A 33 -10.44 7.45 -31.83
CA VAL A 33 -10.00 8.51 -30.92
C VAL A 33 -8.54 8.79 -31.22
N ARG A 34 -8.18 10.07 -31.35
CA ARG A 34 -6.79 10.48 -31.36
C ARG A 34 -6.31 10.49 -29.91
N LEU A 35 -5.27 9.75 -29.59
CA LEU A 35 -4.66 9.71 -28.27
C LEU A 35 -3.27 10.35 -28.30
N THR A 36 -2.96 11.22 -27.34
CA THR A 36 -1.62 11.76 -27.15
C THR A 36 -1.25 11.67 -25.68
N LEU A 37 -0.09 11.09 -25.38
CA LEU A 37 0.49 11.08 -24.04
C LEU A 37 1.66 12.07 -24.02
N ILE A 38 1.69 12.94 -23.00
CA ILE A 38 2.74 13.92 -22.79
C ILE A 38 3.41 13.62 -21.45
N GLU A 39 4.73 13.42 -21.47
CA GLU A 39 5.57 13.25 -20.28
C GLU A 39 6.62 14.35 -20.25
N ALA A 40 6.92 14.86 -19.05
CA ALA A 40 7.90 15.92 -18.85
C ALA A 40 9.35 15.39 -18.83
N GLN A 41 9.54 14.16 -18.36
CA GLN A 41 10.82 13.47 -18.31
C GLN A 41 11.20 12.85 -19.66
N SER A 42 12.48 12.51 -19.83
CA SER A 42 13.00 11.82 -21.02
C SER A 42 12.59 10.35 -21.13
N GLN A 43 11.91 9.81 -20.11
CA GLN A 43 11.52 8.41 -20.02
C GLN A 43 10.13 8.28 -19.39
N LEU A 44 9.44 7.19 -19.74
CA LEU A 44 8.18 6.79 -19.13
C LEU A 44 8.44 6.00 -17.83
N GLY A 45 7.40 5.79 -17.03
CA GLY A 45 7.43 5.02 -15.79
C GLY A 45 7.19 5.87 -14.54
N GLY A 46 7.59 7.14 -14.57
CA GLY A 46 7.44 8.07 -13.46
C GLY A 46 8.21 7.59 -12.22
N LYS A 47 7.49 7.19 -11.16
CA LYS A 47 8.12 6.65 -9.95
C LYS A 47 8.64 5.21 -10.12
N VAL A 48 8.12 4.48 -11.10
CA VAL A 48 8.53 3.10 -11.38
C VAL A 48 9.77 3.13 -12.27
N GLY A 49 10.85 2.54 -11.78
CA GLY A 49 12.11 2.45 -12.49
C GLY A 49 12.96 1.32 -11.94
N THR A 50 13.80 0.77 -12.80
CA THR A 50 14.71 -0.32 -12.46
C THR A 50 16.03 -0.08 -13.15
N GLU A 51 17.11 -0.14 -12.39
CA GLU A 51 18.48 0.03 -12.88
C GLU A 51 19.23 -1.31 -12.88
N ARG A 52 20.17 -1.44 -13.82
CA ARG A 52 21.10 -2.57 -13.88
C ARG A 52 22.49 -2.08 -13.54
N HIS A 53 23.08 -2.63 -12.49
CA HIS A 53 24.41 -2.24 -12.02
C HIS A 53 25.14 -3.47 -11.50
N ASP A 54 26.34 -3.76 -12.00
CA ASP A 54 27.18 -4.90 -11.58
C ASP A 54 26.48 -6.26 -11.49
N GLY A 55 25.60 -6.55 -12.46
CA GLY A 55 24.83 -7.80 -12.50
C GLY A 55 23.58 -7.81 -11.58
N PHE A 56 23.34 -6.75 -10.83
CA PHE A 56 22.13 -6.55 -10.05
C PHE A 56 21.04 -5.87 -10.86
N LEU A 57 19.81 -6.13 -10.45
CA LEU A 57 18.61 -5.41 -10.88
C LEU A 57 18.04 -4.72 -9.64
N ILE A 58 17.98 -3.38 -9.67
CA ILE A 58 17.68 -2.55 -8.50
C ILE A 58 16.47 -1.67 -8.82
N ASP A 59 15.39 -1.80 -8.05
CA ASP A 59 14.24 -0.91 -8.18
C ASP A 59 14.56 0.46 -7.58
N THR A 60 14.28 1.52 -8.33
CA THR A 60 14.58 2.91 -7.92
C THR A 60 13.43 3.57 -7.16
N GLY A 61 12.34 2.84 -6.95
CA GLY A 61 11.11 3.35 -6.37
C GLY A 61 10.25 2.21 -5.81
N PRO A 62 9.04 1.95 -6.34
CA PRO A 62 8.26 0.78 -5.96
C PRO A 62 9.00 -0.52 -6.30
N ASP A 63 9.10 -1.42 -5.34
CA ASP A 63 9.73 -2.75 -5.46
C ASP A 63 8.71 -3.86 -5.78
N SER A 64 7.47 -3.68 -5.36
CA SER A 64 6.44 -4.72 -5.44
C SER A 64 5.01 -4.14 -5.40
N PHE A 65 4.01 -5.00 -5.60
CA PHE A 65 2.60 -4.64 -5.44
C PHE A 65 1.83 -5.73 -4.68
N LEU A 66 0.77 -5.31 -3.99
CA LEU A 66 -0.11 -6.22 -3.26
C LEU A 66 -1.03 -6.98 -4.21
N THR A 67 -0.92 -8.30 -4.25
CA THR A 67 -1.78 -9.18 -5.07
C THR A 67 -3.22 -9.27 -4.56
N LEU A 68 -3.51 -8.80 -3.35
CA LEU A 68 -4.87 -8.64 -2.83
C LEU A 68 -5.71 -7.69 -3.71
N LYS A 69 -5.06 -6.71 -4.35
CA LYS A 69 -5.70 -5.86 -5.35
C LYS A 69 -5.54 -6.51 -6.72
N PRO A 70 -6.64 -6.90 -7.40
CA PRO A 70 -6.56 -7.72 -8.61
C PRO A 70 -5.99 -6.96 -9.81
N TRP A 71 -6.10 -5.64 -9.84
CA TRP A 71 -5.87 -4.79 -11.02
C TRP A 71 -4.44 -4.86 -11.57
N ALA A 72 -3.42 -4.88 -10.70
CA ALA A 72 -2.03 -4.97 -11.14
C ALA A 72 -1.74 -6.33 -11.77
N LEU A 73 -2.16 -7.42 -11.12
CA LEU A 73 -2.00 -8.77 -11.64
C LEU A 73 -2.80 -8.98 -12.95
N GLN A 74 -3.99 -8.39 -13.03
CA GLN A 74 -4.79 -8.39 -14.25
C GLN A 74 -4.05 -7.67 -15.39
N LEU A 75 -3.47 -6.50 -15.15
CA LEU A 75 -2.68 -5.80 -16.16
C LEU A 75 -1.47 -6.64 -16.60
N CYS A 76 -0.78 -7.31 -15.69
CA CYS A 76 0.30 -8.24 -16.04
C CYS A 76 -0.19 -9.36 -16.97
N ARG A 77 -1.36 -9.95 -16.72
CA ARG A 77 -1.97 -10.96 -17.60
C ARG A 77 -2.28 -10.42 -18.98
N GLU A 78 -2.91 -9.24 -19.02
CA GLU A 78 -3.31 -8.57 -20.26
C GLU A 78 -2.09 -8.20 -21.14
N LEU A 79 -0.93 -7.98 -20.51
CA LEU A 79 0.34 -7.71 -21.17
C LEU A 79 1.19 -8.97 -21.43
N GLY A 80 0.73 -10.17 -21.06
CA GLY A 80 1.47 -11.42 -21.24
C GLY A 80 2.68 -11.58 -20.29
N MET A 81 2.70 -10.84 -19.17
CA MET A 81 3.78 -10.80 -18.19
C MET A 81 3.51 -11.62 -16.93
N GLU A 82 2.39 -12.36 -16.84
CA GLU A 82 2.03 -13.16 -15.65
C GLU A 82 3.15 -14.15 -15.27
N GLY A 83 3.82 -14.76 -16.25
CA GLY A 83 4.92 -15.69 -16.01
C GLY A 83 6.20 -15.06 -15.42
N GLN A 84 6.28 -13.73 -15.36
CA GLN A 84 7.39 -12.98 -14.77
C GLN A 84 7.09 -12.53 -13.33
N VAL A 85 5.85 -12.71 -12.86
CA VAL A 85 5.45 -12.33 -11.50
C VAL A 85 6.05 -13.34 -10.51
N VAL A 86 6.88 -12.84 -9.62
CA VAL A 86 7.53 -13.64 -8.57
C VAL A 86 7.02 -13.24 -7.19
N SER A 87 7.09 -14.17 -6.24
CA SER A 87 6.77 -13.89 -4.83
C SER A 87 8.03 -13.52 -4.04
N PRO A 88 7.96 -12.59 -3.09
CA PRO A 88 9.07 -12.31 -2.19
C PRO A 88 9.53 -13.57 -1.45
N THR A 89 10.84 -13.75 -1.33
CA THR A 89 11.46 -14.89 -0.62
C THR A 89 11.43 -14.71 0.90
N ALA A 90 11.62 -13.46 1.37
CA ALA A 90 11.54 -13.11 2.78
C ALA A 90 10.09 -13.07 3.26
N ARG A 91 9.80 -13.76 4.37
CA ARG A 91 8.45 -13.85 4.95
C ARG A 91 8.34 -13.17 6.32
N GLN A 92 9.45 -12.72 6.89
CA GLN A 92 9.51 -12.21 8.25
C GLN A 92 9.87 -10.73 8.27
N PHE A 93 9.01 -9.95 8.90
CA PHE A 93 9.23 -8.53 9.15
C PHE A 93 9.73 -8.32 10.58
N PHE A 94 10.55 -7.28 10.78
CA PHE A 94 11.11 -6.93 12.08
C PHE A 94 10.89 -5.45 12.39
N MET A 95 10.71 -5.14 13.66
CA MET A 95 10.70 -3.77 14.17
C MET A 95 11.90 -3.56 15.09
N LEU A 96 12.65 -2.50 14.84
CA LEU A 96 13.75 -2.08 15.71
C LEU A 96 13.18 -1.22 16.84
N ILE A 97 13.16 -1.77 18.07
CA ILE A 97 12.59 -1.09 19.24
C ILE A 97 13.60 -1.21 20.38
N GLY A 98 13.99 -0.08 20.97
CA GLY A 98 14.98 -0.06 22.05
C GLY A 98 16.31 -0.71 21.68
N GLY A 99 16.75 -0.58 20.43
CA GLY A 99 18.00 -1.16 19.93
C GLY A 99 17.95 -2.68 19.68
N LYS A 100 16.78 -3.31 19.76
CA LYS A 100 16.62 -4.76 19.50
C LYS A 100 15.64 -5.00 18.34
N LEU A 101 15.95 -5.98 17.50
CA LEU A 101 15.05 -6.42 16.44
C LEU A 101 13.99 -7.35 17.01
N HIS A 102 12.73 -6.97 16.85
CA HIS A 102 11.57 -7.74 17.25
C HIS A 102 10.87 -8.30 16.03
N ALA A 103 10.78 -9.61 15.94
CA ALA A 103 9.96 -10.31 14.96
C ALA A 103 8.49 -9.87 15.08
N VAL A 104 7.91 -9.39 13.97
CA VAL A 104 6.50 -9.07 13.88
C VAL A 104 5.73 -10.36 13.54
N PRO A 105 4.73 -10.76 14.34
CA PRO A 105 3.83 -11.85 13.99
C PRO A 105 3.14 -11.55 12.65
N HIS A 106 3.09 -12.54 11.74
CA HIS A 106 2.51 -12.38 10.41
C HIS A 106 1.06 -11.87 10.46
N GLU A 107 0.30 -12.26 11.50
CA GLU A 107 -1.09 -11.84 11.71
C GLU A 107 -1.26 -10.36 12.09
N LEU A 108 -0.16 -9.69 12.43
CA LEU A 108 -0.08 -8.25 12.69
C LEU A 108 0.40 -7.45 11.48
N VAL A 109 0.81 -8.08 10.36
CA VAL A 109 1.32 -7.34 9.19
C VAL A 109 0.24 -6.41 8.61
N SER A 110 -1.04 -6.77 8.75
CA SER A 110 -2.14 -5.81 8.68
C SER A 110 -2.21 -5.00 9.97
N LEU A 111 -2.25 -3.65 9.89
CA LEU A 111 -2.28 -2.77 11.08
C LEU A 111 -3.30 -3.18 12.14
N VAL A 112 -4.40 -3.76 11.67
CA VAL A 112 -5.44 -4.36 12.48
C VAL A 112 -5.12 -5.86 12.64
N PRO A 113 -4.91 -6.32 13.88
CA PRO A 113 -4.72 -7.74 14.16
C PRO A 113 -5.93 -8.54 13.66
N SER A 114 -5.69 -9.50 12.77
CA SER A 114 -6.75 -10.43 12.34
C SER A 114 -7.19 -11.38 13.47
N ARG A 115 -6.33 -11.56 14.48
CA ARG A 115 -6.53 -12.46 15.62
C ARG A 115 -5.92 -11.87 16.91
N PRO A 116 -6.68 -11.77 18.01
CA PRO A 116 -6.16 -11.24 19.28
C PRO A 116 -4.95 -12.03 19.82
N GLN A 117 -4.86 -13.33 19.52
CA GLN A 117 -3.75 -14.19 19.94
C GLN A 117 -2.39 -13.71 19.39
N ALA A 118 -2.37 -13.00 18.27
CA ALA A 118 -1.15 -12.48 17.66
C ALA A 118 -0.46 -11.43 18.53
N LEU A 119 -1.23 -10.63 19.26
CA LEU A 119 -0.71 -9.61 20.19
C LEU A 119 0.14 -10.25 21.29
N TRP A 120 -0.20 -11.46 21.73
CA TRP A 120 0.53 -12.15 22.78
C TRP A 120 1.92 -12.63 22.33
N ARG A 121 2.08 -12.88 21.03
CA ARG A 121 3.37 -13.22 20.41
C ARG A 121 4.24 -11.99 20.09
N ALA A 122 3.68 -10.78 20.13
CA ALA A 122 4.42 -9.55 19.90
C ALA A 122 5.40 -9.29 21.07
N SER A 123 6.68 -9.62 20.87
CA SER A 123 7.71 -9.45 21.91
C SER A 123 8.05 -7.98 22.21
N PHE A 124 7.63 -7.06 21.34
CA PHE A 124 7.84 -5.62 21.50
C PHE A 124 6.83 -4.93 22.42
N LEU A 125 5.70 -5.58 22.73
CA LEU A 125 4.69 -5.06 23.64
C LEU A 125 4.95 -5.56 25.07
N SER A 126 4.78 -4.67 26.04
CA SER A 126 4.73 -5.02 27.46
C SER A 126 3.49 -5.88 27.76
N TRP A 127 3.49 -6.55 28.92
CA TRP A 127 2.30 -7.29 29.39
C TRP A 127 1.04 -6.40 29.41
N TRP A 128 1.16 -5.16 29.88
CA TRP A 128 0.06 -4.20 29.92
C TRP A 128 -0.35 -3.71 28.52
N GLY A 129 0.62 -3.53 27.61
CA GLY A 129 0.35 -3.20 26.21
C GLY A 129 -0.43 -4.29 25.50
N LYS A 130 -0.07 -5.56 25.72
CA LYS A 130 -0.77 -6.73 25.18
C LYS A 130 -2.21 -6.81 25.69
N LEU A 131 -2.40 -6.64 27.00
CA LEU A 131 -3.72 -6.62 27.61
C LEU A 131 -4.56 -5.48 27.03
N ARG A 132 -4.02 -4.26 27.00
CA ARG A 132 -4.72 -3.07 26.49
C ARG A 132 -5.11 -3.21 25.03
N ALA A 133 -4.24 -3.75 24.19
CA ALA A 133 -4.51 -3.95 22.76
C ALA A 133 -5.55 -5.07 22.54
N SER A 134 -5.56 -6.09 23.41
CA SER A 134 -6.53 -7.19 23.35
C SER A 134 -7.95 -6.77 23.74
N LEU A 135 -8.11 -5.64 24.43
CA LEU A 135 -9.41 -5.06 24.79
C LEU A 135 -10.05 -4.25 23.64
N GLU A 136 -9.44 -4.20 22.46
CA GLU A 136 -9.92 -3.42 21.32
C GLU A 136 -11.38 -3.72 20.93
N GLY A 137 -11.80 -4.99 21.00
CA GLY A 137 -13.17 -5.41 20.69
C GLY A 137 -14.22 -4.88 21.68
N LEU A 138 -13.80 -4.41 22.86
CA LEU A 138 -14.67 -3.79 23.87
C LEU A 138 -14.70 -2.26 23.75
N VAL A 139 -13.82 -1.67 22.93
CA VAL A 139 -13.79 -0.22 22.72
C VAL A 139 -14.92 0.14 21.75
N PRO A 140 -15.88 0.99 22.14
CA PRO A 140 -16.98 1.36 21.25
C PRO A 140 -16.46 2.13 20.02
N PRO A 141 -17.16 2.03 18.89
CA PRO A 141 -16.86 2.86 17.72
C PRO A 141 -17.01 4.34 18.08
N ALA A 142 -16.23 5.20 17.41
CA ALA A 142 -16.39 6.64 17.57
C ALA A 142 -17.76 7.04 17.01
N ARG A 143 -18.49 7.87 17.75
CA ARG A 143 -19.81 8.38 17.31
C ARG A 143 -19.62 9.70 16.58
N GLY A 144 -20.24 9.83 15.41
CA GLY A 144 -20.33 11.11 14.67
C GLY A 144 -19.04 11.56 13.98
N LEU A 145 -18.07 10.66 13.74
CA LEU A 145 -16.89 10.94 12.93
C LEU A 145 -17.08 10.35 11.54
N GLU A 146 -17.01 11.19 10.50
CA GLU A 146 -16.90 10.74 9.11
C GLU A 146 -15.48 10.23 8.81
N ASP A 147 -14.47 10.86 9.42
CA ASP A 147 -13.07 10.46 9.37
C ASP A 147 -12.35 10.86 10.67
N GLU A 148 -11.25 10.19 10.97
CA GLU A 148 -10.37 10.54 12.08
C GLU A 148 -8.90 10.26 11.74
N PRO A 149 -7.94 10.91 12.42
CA PRO A 149 -6.53 10.58 12.25
C PRO A 149 -6.26 9.13 12.62
N LEU A 150 -5.53 8.41 11.78
CA LEU A 150 -5.15 7.01 12.00
C LEU A 150 -4.45 6.83 13.36
N GLY A 151 -3.57 7.74 13.75
CA GLY A 151 -2.91 7.67 15.05
C GLY A 151 -3.90 7.80 16.23
N ALA A 152 -4.91 8.67 16.11
CA ALA A 152 -5.95 8.83 17.13
C ALA A 152 -6.79 7.55 17.26
N PHE A 153 -7.20 7.00 16.10
CA PHE A 153 -7.89 5.73 16.01
C PHE A 153 -7.09 4.60 16.70
N MET A 154 -5.80 4.45 16.36
CA MET A 154 -4.97 3.37 16.89
C MET A 154 -4.75 3.48 18.40
N ARG A 155 -4.54 4.70 18.92
CA ARG A 155 -4.41 4.94 20.36
C ARG A 155 -5.71 4.65 21.11
N ARG A 156 -6.86 5.03 20.54
CA ARG A 156 -8.18 4.79 21.13
C ARG A 156 -8.51 3.30 21.17
N ARG A 157 -8.30 2.57 20.07
CA ARG A 157 -8.66 1.15 19.98
C ARG A 157 -7.64 0.21 20.62
N PHE A 158 -6.36 0.36 20.30
CA PHE A 158 -5.30 -0.58 20.71
C PHE A 158 -4.41 -0.06 21.85
N GLY A 159 -4.52 1.22 22.20
CA GLY A 159 -3.72 1.84 23.26
C GLY A 159 -2.43 2.49 22.74
N ARG A 160 -1.84 3.33 23.59
CA ARG A 160 -0.66 4.15 23.25
C ARG A 160 0.57 3.33 22.89
N GLU A 161 0.84 2.25 23.63
CA GLU A 161 2.03 1.43 23.39
C GLU A 161 1.99 0.75 22.01
N PHE A 162 0.83 0.20 21.62
CA PHE A 162 0.64 -0.39 20.30
C PHE A 162 0.77 0.66 19.19
N ALA A 163 0.15 1.83 19.36
CA ALA A 163 0.24 2.90 18.39
C ALA A 163 1.70 3.36 18.16
N LEU A 164 2.47 3.59 19.23
CA LEU A 164 3.85 4.08 19.14
C LEU A 164 4.83 3.02 18.65
N LYS A 165 4.71 1.78 19.12
CA LYS A 165 5.70 0.73 18.82
C LYS A 165 5.43 0.00 17.51
N PHE A 166 4.19 0.04 17.03
CA PHE A 166 3.76 -0.73 15.87
C PHE A 166 3.17 0.14 14.77
N ALA A 167 2.11 0.88 15.07
CA ALA A 167 1.39 1.63 14.04
C ALA A 167 2.21 2.78 13.43
N GLU A 168 2.88 3.58 14.26
CA GLU A 168 3.74 4.68 13.82
C GLU A 168 4.88 4.22 12.90
N PRO A 169 5.75 3.28 13.30
CA PRO A 169 6.83 2.81 12.45
C PRO A 169 6.34 2.19 11.14
N LEU A 170 5.24 1.45 11.18
CA LEU A 170 4.70 0.81 9.97
C LEU A 170 4.16 1.85 8.99
N MET A 171 3.45 2.88 9.47
CA MET A 171 2.94 3.96 8.63
C MET A 171 4.03 4.88 8.10
N ALA A 172 5.06 5.14 8.91
CA ALA A 172 6.25 5.81 8.42
C ALA A 172 6.92 5.01 7.29
N GLY A 173 6.97 3.68 7.40
CA GLY A 173 7.55 2.81 6.36
C GLY A 173 6.75 2.77 5.06
N ILE A 174 5.41 2.73 5.13
CA ILE A 174 4.55 2.55 3.94
C ILE A 174 4.19 3.89 3.30
N HIS A 175 3.88 4.91 4.10
CA HIS A 175 3.36 6.19 3.61
C HIS A 175 4.34 7.34 3.74
N ALA A 176 5.51 7.15 4.38
CA ALA A 176 6.41 8.23 4.78
C ALA A 176 5.69 9.37 5.53
N GLY A 177 4.59 9.04 6.23
CA GLY A 177 3.67 9.99 6.83
C GLY A 177 3.47 9.74 8.32
N HIS A 178 3.22 10.81 9.08
CA HIS A 178 2.87 10.71 10.49
C HIS A 178 1.42 10.22 10.65
N PRO A 179 1.12 9.20 11.47
CA PRO A 179 -0.23 8.65 11.61
C PRO A 179 -1.30 9.68 12.00
N ASP A 180 -0.92 10.70 12.75
CA ASP A 180 -1.84 11.80 13.13
C ASP A 180 -2.21 12.74 11.98
N ARG A 181 -1.63 12.55 10.80
CA ARG A 181 -1.99 13.27 9.57
C ARG A 181 -2.57 12.36 8.50
N LEU A 182 -2.60 11.05 8.75
CA LEU A 182 -3.18 10.08 7.84
C LEU A 182 -4.67 9.90 8.16
N SER A 183 -5.51 9.93 7.14
CA SER A 183 -6.94 9.64 7.25
C SER A 183 -7.16 8.15 7.52
N MET A 184 -7.95 7.81 8.54
CA MET A 184 -8.33 6.43 8.82
C MET A 184 -9.18 5.88 7.66
N ALA A 185 -10.14 6.67 7.18
CA ALA A 185 -11.04 6.25 6.09
C ALA A 185 -10.29 6.01 4.77
N ALA A 186 -9.27 6.80 4.46
CA ALA A 186 -8.50 6.63 3.23
C ALA A 186 -7.52 5.46 3.28
N VAL A 187 -6.87 5.23 4.43
CA VAL A 187 -5.84 4.19 4.57
C VAL A 187 -6.46 2.82 4.85
N TYR A 188 -7.52 2.76 5.67
CA TYR A 188 -8.24 1.53 6.04
C TYR A 188 -9.76 1.68 5.87
N PRO A 189 -10.27 1.79 4.62
CA PRO A 189 -11.70 1.97 4.35
C PRO A 189 -12.57 0.75 4.69
N LEU A 190 -11.96 -0.42 4.90
CA LEU A 190 -12.66 -1.69 5.14
C LEU A 190 -12.71 -2.08 6.63
N TYR A 191 -12.22 -1.21 7.51
CA TYR A 191 -12.29 -1.40 8.94
C TYR A 191 -13.59 -0.82 9.49
#